data_AF-A0A6N6WG81-F1
#
_entry.id   AF-A0A6N6WG81-F1
#
_cell.length_a   1.000
_cell.length_b   1.000
_cell.length_c   1.000
_cell.angle_alpha   90.00
_cell.angle_beta   90.00
_cell.angle_gamma   90.00
#
_symmetry.space_group_name_H-M   'P 1'
#
loop_
_entity.id
_entity.type
_entity.pdbx_description
1 polymer ?
#
loop_
_entity_poly.entity_id
_entity_poly.type
_entity_poly.pdbx_seq_one_letter_code
_entity_poly.pdbx_strand_id
1 'polypeptide(L)' 'MKLDAAMFVRLRRLAPVLDDVLNAGEVEHADQAVDLASLAELCSQLFDAYHCENPGEIARARLDALESQ' A
#
# COMPACT_ATOMS: atom_id res chain seq x y z
N MET A 1 2.07 -14.92 -2.40
CA MET A 1 1.88 -14.58 -0.98
C MET A 1 0.41 -14.56 -0.53
N LYS A 2 0.10 -15.12 0.66
CA LYS A 2 -1.15 -14.86 1.40
C LYS A 2 -0.91 -13.79 2.46
N LEU A 3 -1.88 -12.90 2.69
CA LEU A 3 -1.83 -11.96 3.80
C LEU A 3 -1.97 -12.70 5.12
N ASP A 4 -1.11 -12.41 6.09
CA ASP A 4 -1.35 -12.84 7.46
C ASP A 4 -2.51 -12.04 8.07
N ALA A 5 -3.07 -12.56 9.17
CA ALA A 5 -4.23 -11.97 9.81
C ALA A 5 -3.97 -10.55 10.35
N ALA A 6 -2.76 -10.25 10.83
CA ALA A 6 -2.42 -8.96 11.38
C ALA A 6 -2.26 -7.90 10.28
N MET A 7 -1.58 -8.23 9.18
CA MET A 7 -1.49 -7.37 8.00
C MET A 7 -2.87 -7.10 7.39
N PHE A 8 -3.72 -8.12 7.28
CA PHE A 8 -5.08 -7.96 6.78
C PHE A 8 -5.91 -7.00 7.63
N VAL A 9 -5.88 -7.15 8.96
CA VAL A 9 -6.61 -6.26 9.88
C VAL A 9 -6.07 -4.84 9.81
N ARG A 10 -4.74 -4.66 9.77
CA ARG A 10 -4.13 -3.32 9.63
C ARG A 10 -4.54 -2.65 8.31
N LEU A 11 -4.50 -3.38 7.20
CA LEU A 11 -4.90 -2.84 5.89
C LEU A 11 -6.36 -2.40 5.90
N ARG A 12 -7.25 -3.24 6.44
CA ARG A 12 -8.69 -2.94 6.54
C ARG A 12 -8.98 -1.73 7.43
N ARG A 13 -8.18 -1.50 8.48
CA ARG A 13 -8.30 -0.32 9.35
C ARG A 13 -7.82 0.96 8.65
N LEU A 14 -6.72 0.87 7.89
CA LEU A 14 -6.06 2.05 7.32
C LEU A 14 -6.63 2.47 5.95
N ALA A 15 -7.23 1.56 5.20
CA ALA A 15 -7.77 1.85 3.87
C ALA A 15 -8.83 2.98 3.86
N PRO A 16 -9.78 3.06 4.81
CA PRO A 16 -10.74 4.17 4.87
C PRO A 16 -10.08 5.56 5.04
N VAL A 17 -8.94 5.66 5.74
CA VAL A 17 -8.24 6.94 5.93
C VAL A 17 -7.78 7.51 4.59
N LEU A 18 -7.30 6.66 3.68
CA LEU A 18 -6.94 7.08 2.34
C LEU A 18 -8.18 7.54 1.55
N ASP A 19 -9.31 6.83 1.68
CA ASP A 19 -10.57 7.22 1.04
C ASP A 19 -11.07 8.57 1.56
N ASP A 20 -11.03 8.79 2.86
CA ASP A 20 -11.40 10.06 3.51
C ASP A 20 -10.55 11.23 2.97
N VAL A 21 -9.22 11.05 2.89
CA VAL A 21 -8.30 12.07 2.35
C VAL A 21 -8.53 12.32 0.86
N LEU A 22 -8.81 11.27 0.07
CA LEU A 22 -9.12 11.42 -1.35
C LEU A 22 -10.47 12.14 -1.57
N ASN A 23 -11.46 11.87 -0.72
CA ASN A 23 -12.77 12.51 -0.77
C ASN A 23 -12.71 13.98 -0.32
N ALA A 24 -11.94 14.28 0.73
CA ALA A 24 -11.71 15.66 1.20
C ALA A 24 -10.83 16.46 0.23
N GLY A 25 -9.93 15.78 -0.50
CA GLY A 25 -8.92 16.41 -1.36
C GLY A 25 -7.74 17.00 -0.57
N GLU A 26 -7.71 16.82 0.74
CA GLU A 26 -6.66 17.30 1.63
C GLU A 26 -6.51 16.42 2.87
N VAL A 27 -5.39 16.60 3.60
CA VAL A 27 -5.18 15.99 4.91
C VAL A 27 -5.59 17.01 5.96
N GLU A 28 -6.76 16.80 6.57
CA GLU A 28 -7.40 17.74 7.48
C GLU A 28 -6.82 17.67 8.90
N HIS A 29 -6.31 16.50 9.30
CA HIS A 29 -5.90 16.22 10.68
C HIS A 29 -4.55 15.50 10.78
N ALA A 30 -3.83 15.73 11.88
CA ALA A 30 -2.50 15.15 12.09
C ALA A 30 -2.52 13.62 12.26
N ASP A 31 -3.60 13.07 12.81
CA ASP A 31 -3.82 11.63 12.92
C ASP A 31 -4.00 10.96 11.56
N GLN A 32 -4.70 11.60 10.61
CA GLN A 32 -4.77 11.13 9.23
C GLN A 32 -3.37 11.03 8.60
N ALA A 33 -2.50 12.02 8.84
CA ALA A 33 -1.12 11.99 8.33
C ALA A 33 -0.31 10.82 8.92
N VAL A 34 -0.49 10.52 10.21
CA VAL A 34 0.17 9.39 10.89
C VAL A 34 -0.37 8.04 10.37
N ASP A 35 -1.67 7.93 10.17
CA ASP A 35 -2.28 6.72 9.63
C ASP A 35 -1.92 6.53 8.14
N LEU A 36 -1.78 7.59 7.34
CA LEU A 36 -1.23 7.52 5.97
C LEU A 36 0.22 7.04 5.96
N ALA A 37 1.06 7.54 6.87
CA ALA A 37 2.43 7.05 7.00
C ALA A 37 2.46 5.56 7.35
N SER A 38 1.58 5.13 8.25
CA SER A 38 1.42 3.72 8.63
C SER A 38 0.92 2.85 7.46
N LEU A 39 0.04 3.40 6.62
CA LEU A 39 -0.48 2.73 5.42
C LEU A 39 0.62 2.57 4.37
N ALA A 40 1.40 3.63 4.13
CA ALA A 40 2.54 3.59 3.22
C ALA A 40 3.58 2.55 3.64
N GLU A 41 3.89 2.49 4.94
CA GLU A 41 4.79 1.47 5.50
C GLU A 41 4.25 0.05 5.27
N LEU A 42 2.96 -0.18 5.53
CA LEU A 42 2.33 -1.47 5.30
C LEU A 42 2.37 -1.87 3.81
N CYS A 43 2.09 -0.93 2.90
CA CYS A 43 2.19 -1.17 1.47
C CYS A 43 3.62 -1.55 1.04
N SER A 44 4.64 -0.90 1.59
CA SER A 44 6.04 -1.26 1.35
C SER A 44 6.34 -2.67 1.84
N GLN A 45 5.93 -3.01 3.07
CA GLN A 45 6.15 -4.35 3.64
C GLN A 45 5.49 -5.44 2.78
N LEU A 46 4.28 -5.20 2.28
CA LEU A 46 3.58 -6.12 1.39
C LEU A 46 4.29 -6.28 0.05
N PHE A 47 4.77 -5.18 -0.53
CA PHE A 47 5.55 -5.20 -1.76
C PHE A 47 6.84 -6.00 -1.58
N ASP A 48 7.61 -5.70 -0.53
CA ASP A 48 8.90 -6.36 -0.27
C ASP A 48 8.72 -7.85 -0.04
N ALA A 49 7.70 -8.25 0.74
CA ALA A 49 7.39 -9.65 0.98
C ALA A 49 7.01 -10.39 -0.32
N TYR A 50 6.16 -9.80 -1.16
CA TYR A 50 5.82 -10.37 -2.46
C TYR A 50 7.02 -10.44 -3.40
N HIS A 51 7.83 -9.39 -3.45
CA HIS A 51 9.03 -9.30 -4.29
C HIS A 51 10.08 -10.34 -3.92
N CYS A 52 10.27 -10.60 -2.61
CA CYS A 52 11.16 -11.66 -2.14
C CYS A 52 10.74 -13.04 -2.65
N GLU A 53 9.43 -13.32 -2.69
CA GLU A 53 8.89 -14.57 -3.21
C GLU A 53 8.93 -14.63 -4.75
N ASN A 54 8.71 -13.50 -5.45
CA ASN A 54 8.45 -13.46 -6.89
C ASN A 54 9.23 -12.32 -7.61
N PRO A 55 10.58 -12.31 -7.57
CA PRO A 55 11.35 -11.19 -8.11
C PRO A 55 11.18 -11.02 -9.62
N GLY A 56 11.02 -12.12 -10.37
CA GLY A 56 10.82 -12.11 -11.82
C GLY A 56 9.49 -11.51 -12.25
N GLU A 57 8.41 -11.75 -11.49
CA GLU A 57 7.09 -11.19 -11.80
C GLU A 57 7.06 -9.68 -11.59
N ILE A 58 7.73 -9.19 -10.52
CA ILE A 58 7.87 -7.76 -10.27
C ILE A 58 8.72 -7.09 -11.35
N ALA A 59 9.85 -7.70 -11.74
CA ALA A 59 10.67 -7.19 -12.83
C ALA A 59 9.86 -7.08 -14.14
N ARG A 60 9.02 -8.09 -14.41
CA ARG A 60 8.14 -8.09 -15.58
C ARG A 60 7.06 -7.00 -15.49
N ALA A 61 6.35 -6.90 -14.37
CA ALA A 61 5.32 -5.89 -14.16
C ALA A 61 5.87 -4.45 -14.28
N ARG A 62 7.12 -4.21 -13.85
CA ARG A 62 7.80 -2.93 -14.03
C ARG A 62 8.10 -2.62 -15.50
N LEU A 63 8.53 -3.60 -16.28
CA LEU A 63 8.76 -3.44 -17.72
C LEU A 63 7.44 -3.14 -18.45
N ASP A 64 6.39 -3.92 -18.18
CA ASP A 64 5.08 -3.73 -18.80
C ASP A 64 4.47 -2.33 -18.46
N ALA A 65 4.74 -1.81 -17.25
CA ALA A 65 4.31 -0.46 -16.84
C ALA A 65 5.04 0.66 -17.60
N LEU A 66 6.32 0.48 -17.93
CA LEU A 66 7.10 1.44 -18.73
C LEU A 66 6.64 1.45 -20.20
N GLU A 67 6.19 0.32 -20.73
CA GLU A 67 5.67 0.21 -22.11
C GLU A 67 4.25 0.78 -22.27
N SER A 68 3.54 0.98 -21.16
CA SER A 68 2.14 1.48 -21.13
C SER A 68 2.03 2.99 -20.88
N GLN A 69 3.15 3.70 -20.71
CA GLN A 69 3.23 5.16 -20.57
C GLN A 69 3.49 5.84 -21.92
#